data_AF-A0A4Q0J0S9-F1
#
_entry.id   AF-A0A4Q0J0S9-F1
#
_cell.length_a   1.000
_cell.length_b   1.000
_cell.length_c   1.000
_cell.angle_alpha   90.00
_cell.angle_beta   90.00
_cell.angle_gamma   90.00
#
_symmetry.space_group_name_H-M   'P 1'
#
loop_
_entity.id
_entity.type
_entity.pdbx_description
1 polymer ?
#
loop_
_entity_poly.entity_id
_entity_poly.type
_entity_poly.pdbx_seq_one_letter_code
_entity_poly.pdbx_strand_id
1 'polypeptide(L)' 'MEISNTSVKEMSYREAVNELDTILREMQSDNCDIDRLSAMTRRATELIAECRNRLTATDEELRNILASLAPKAN' A
#
# COMPACT_ATOMS: atom_id res chain seq x y z
N MET A 1 19.48 3.79 -7.65
CA MET A 1 18.06 3.43 -7.83
C MET A 1 17.29 4.58 -7.22
N GLU A 2 16.51 5.31 -8.02
CA GLU A 2 15.78 6.49 -7.56
C GLU A 2 14.50 6.02 -6.87
N ILE A 3 14.26 6.45 -5.63
CA ILE A 3 12.95 6.33 -5.00
C ILE A 3 11.98 7.07 -5.92
N SER A 4 11.06 6.34 -6.55
CA SER A 4 10.08 6.90 -7.47
C SER A 4 9.33 8.02 -6.77
N ASN A 5 9.47 9.26 -7.25
CA ASN A 5 8.82 10.44 -6.68
C ASN A 5 7.30 10.50 -7.00
N THR A 6 6.74 9.37 -7.46
CA THR A 6 5.34 9.20 -7.84
C THR A 6 4.45 9.28 -6.61
N SER A 7 3.35 10.01 -6.73
CA SER A 7 2.32 10.08 -5.69
C SER A 7 1.77 8.68 -5.43
N VAL A 8 1.74 8.27 -4.16
CA VAL A 8 1.24 6.95 -3.75
C VAL A 8 -0.20 6.69 -4.23
N LYS A 9 -1.01 7.76 -4.33
CA LYS A 9 -2.39 7.69 -4.82
C LYS A 9 -2.50 7.34 -6.30
N GLU A 10 -1.48 7.65 -7.10
CA GLU A 10 -1.47 7.39 -8.55
C GLU A 10 -0.93 6.00 -8.89
N MET A 11 -0.35 5.30 -7.92
CA MET A 11 0.17 3.95 -8.09
C MET A 11 -0.96 2.93 -8.12
N SER A 12 -0.77 1.82 -8.83
CA SER A 12 -1.56 0.60 -8.63
C SER A 12 -1.17 -0.07 -7.30
N TYR A 13 -2.06 -0.91 -6.77
CA TYR A 13 -1.78 -1.68 -5.56
C TYR A 13 -0.50 -2.54 -5.71
N ARG A 14 -0.31 -3.14 -6.89
CA ARG A 14 0.87 -3.97 -7.18
C ARG A 14 2.16 -3.15 -7.16
N GLU A 15 2.14 -1.96 -7.75
CA GLU A 15 3.32 -1.07 -7.73
C GLU A 15 3.65 -0.63 -6.31
N ALA A 16 2.63 -0.30 -5.50
CA ALA A 16 2.84 0.09 -4.11
C ALA A 16 3.46 -1.04 -3.28
N VAL A 17 3.00 -2.28 -3.48
CA VAL A 17 3.58 -3.46 -2.81
C VAL A 17 5.01 -3.75 -3.29
N ASN A 18 5.28 -3.65 -4.59
CA ASN A 18 6.64 -3.83 -5.12
C ASN A 18 7.62 -2.77 -4.58
N GLU A 19 7.16 -1.53 -4.41
CA GLU A 19 7.95 -0.46 -3.80
C GLU A 19 8.22 -0.76 -2.32
N LEU A 20 7.22 -1.26 -1.57
CA LEU A 20 7.41 -1.70 -0.18
C LEU A 20 8.46 -2.81 -0.05
N ASP A 21 8.44 -3.81 -0.93
CA ASP A 21 9.45 -4.87 -0.94
C ASP A 21 10.85 -4.33 -1.23
N THR A 22 10.96 -3.33 -2.10
CA THR A 22 12.22 -2.65 -2.41
C THR A 22 12.73 -1.90 -1.18
N ILE A 23 11.86 -1.12 -0.53
CA ILE A 23 12.19 -0.38 0.70
C ILE A 23 12.68 -1.34 1.79
N LEU A 24 11.99 -2.46 1.99
CA LEU A 24 12.38 -3.47 2.98
C LEU A 24 13.79 -4.03 2.71
N ARG A 25 14.10 -4.34 1.44
CA ARG A 25 15.43 -4.82 1.05
C ARG A 25 16.52 -3.79 1.29
N GLU A 26 16.24 -2.51 1.01
CA GLU A 26 17.19 -1.42 1.25
C GLU A 26 17.42 -1.18 2.75
N MET A 27 16.35 -1.19 3.56
CA MET A 27 16.43 -1.07 5.02
C MET A 27 17.25 -2.18 5.67
N GLN A 28 17.21 -3.39 5.10
CA GLN A 28 17.96 -4.56 5.58
C GLN A 28 19.40 -4.61 5.06
N SER A 29 19.79 -3.69 4.18
CA SER A 29 21.15 -3.67 3.63
C SER A 29 22.15 -3.04 4.59
N ASP A 30 23.40 -3.51 4.52
CA ASP A 30 24.50 -3.00 5.36
C ASP A 30 24.88 -1.53 5.07
N ASN A 31 24.30 -0.93 4.02
CA ASN A 31 24.57 0.44 3.57
C ASN A 31 23.44 1.43 3.93
N CYS A 32 22.51 1.04 4.80
CA CYS A 32 21.44 1.92 5.26
C CYS A 32 21.93 2.81 6.42
N ASP A 33 22.06 4.12 6.16
CA ASP A 33 22.28 5.11 7.22
C ASP A 33 20.96 5.57 7.88
N ILE A 34 21.06 6.32 8.98
CA ILE A 34 19.92 6.77 9.80
C ILE A 34 18.98 7.71 9.04
N ASP A 35 19.53 8.62 8.23
CA ASP A 35 18.72 9.59 7.49
C ASP A 35 17.89 8.89 6.40
N ARG A 36 18.51 7.94 5.69
CA ARG A 36 17.84 7.08 4.72
C ARG A 36 16.79 6.19 5.38
N LEU A 37 17.08 5.65 6.57
CA LEU A 37 16.12 4.85 7.32
C LEU A 37 14.85 5.64 7.66
N SER A 38 15.00 6.91 8.08
CA SER A 38 13.86 7.78 8.36
C SER A 38 13.02 8.06 7.12
N ALA A 39 13.67 8.41 6.00
CA ALA A 39 12.99 8.69 4.73
C ALA A 39 12.24 7.45 4.20
N MET A 40 12.88 6.29 4.21
CA MET A 40 12.28 5.02 3.82
C MET A 40 11.09 4.64 4.70
N THR A 41 11.20 4.83 6.01
CA THR A 41 10.11 4.56 6.96
C THR A 41 8.89 5.44 6.68
N ARG A 42 9.10 6.73 6.36
CA ARG A 42 8.00 7.65 5.98
C ARG A 42 7.31 7.17 4.71
N ARG A 43 8.09 6.89 3.67
CA ARG A 43 7.56 6.40 2.38
C ARG A 43 6.80 5.08 2.54
N ALA A 44 7.35 4.13 3.28
CA ALA A 44 6.68 2.86 3.59
C ALA A 44 5.36 3.08 4.33
N THR A 45 5.31 4.02 5.28
CA THR A 45 4.08 4.34 6.01
C THR A 45 2.99 4.89 5.09
N GLU A 46 3.36 5.75 4.13
CA GLU A 46 2.43 6.28 3.12
C GLU A 46 1.87 5.17 2.22
N LEU A 47 2.75 4.29 1.71
CA LEU A 47 2.38 3.14 0.89
C LEU A 47 1.43 2.18 1.64
N ILE A 48 1.74 1.87 2.91
CA ILE A 48 0.91 1.00 3.75
C ILE A 48 -0.47 1.64 4.00
N ALA A 49 -0.52 2.94 4.29
CA ALA A 49 -1.78 3.63 4.53
C ALA A 49 -2.69 3.57 3.29
N GLU A 50 -2.15 3.83 2.10
CA GLU A 50 -2.91 3.72 0.86
C GLU A 50 -3.35 2.28 0.56
N CYS A 51 -2.47 1.30 0.73
CA CYS A 51 -2.81 -0.11 0.54
C CYS A 51 -3.97 -0.53 1.45
N ARG A 52 -3.96 -0.11 2.72
CA ARG A 52 -5.05 -0.36 3.67
C ARG A 52 -6.35 0.30 3.22
N ASN A 53 -6.30 1.57 2.81
CA ASN A 53 -7.48 2.28 2.32
C ASN A 53 -8.13 1.55 1.14
N ARG A 54 -7.33 1.08 0.18
CA ARG A 54 -7.82 0.32 -0.98
C ARG A 54 -8.46 -1.00 -0.57
N LEU A 55 -7.81 -1.76 0.31
CA LEU A 55 -8.35 -3.03 0.79
C LEU A 55 -9.68 -2.84 1.52
N THR A 56 -9.79 -1.81 2.37
CA THR A 56 -11.05 -1.48 3.06
C THR A 56 -12.14 -1.10 2.06
N ALA A 57 -11.84 -0.23 1.10
CA ALA A 57 -12.81 0.18 0.07
C ALA A 57 -13.27 -1.01 -0.78
N THR A 58 -12.35 -1.91 -1.17
CA THR A 58 -12.68 -3.14 -1.89
C THR A 58 -13.55 -4.08 -1.04
N ASP A 59 -13.24 -4.26 0.25
CA ASP A 59 -14.07 -5.09 1.15
C ASP A 59 -15.50 -4.54 1.27
N GLU A 60 -15.64 -3.21 1.42
CA GLU A 60 -16.95 -2.54 1.48
C GLU A 60 -17.74 -2.71 0.17
N GLU A 61 -17.08 -2.52 -0.98
CA GLU A 61 -17.71 -2.71 -2.29
C GLU A 61 -18.18 -4.16 -2.49
N LEU A 62 -17.35 -5.14 -2.14
CA LEU A 62 -17.71 -6.56 -2.21
C LEU A 62 -18.88 -6.90 -1.30
N ARG A 63 -18.91 -6.38 -0.07
CA ARG A 63 -20.04 -6.56 0.85
C ARG A 63 -21.35 -6.01 0.27
N ASN A 64 -21.30 -4.83 -0.36
CA ASN A 64 -22.48 -4.21 -0.98
C ASN A 64 -22.99 -5.04 -2.17
N ILE A 65 -22.08 -5.54 -3.02
CA ILE A 65 -22.42 -6.42 -4.14
C ILE A 65 -23.08 -7.70 -3.61
N LEU A 66 -22.47 -8.36 -2.63
CA LEU A 66 -23.02 -9.59 -2.05
C LEU A 66 -24.37 -9.37 -1.36
N ALA A 67 -24.55 -8.25 -0.66
CA ALA A 67 -25.82 -7.88 -0.06
C ALA A 67 -26.93 -7.67 -1.10
N SER A 68 -26.60 -7.13 -2.27
CA SER A 68 -27.55 -6.97 -3.39
C SER A 68 -28.02 -8.30 -3.98
N LEU A 69 -27.21 -9.36 -3.85
CA LEU A 69 -27.52 -10.71 -4.33
C LEU A 69 -28.24 -11.57 -3.28
N ALA A 70 -28.24 -11.15 -2.00
CA ALA A 70 -28.91 -11.88 -0.94
C ALA A 70 -30.45 -11.80 -1.15
N PRO A 71 -31.16 -12.94 -1.12
CA PRO A 71 -32.62 -12.93 -1.28
C PRO A 71 -33.25 -12.13 -0.13
N LYS A 72 -34.09 -11.14 -0.47
CA LYS A 72 -34.94 -10.48 0.53
C LYS A 72 -35.83 -11.55 1.17
N ALA A 73 -35.60 -11.83 2.45
CA ALA A 73 -36.53 -12.59 3.26
C ALA A 73 -37.84 -11.78 3.31
N ASN A 74 -38.84 -12.26 2.55
CA ASN A 74 -40.23 -11.81 2.65
C ASN A 74 -40.92 -12.56 3.80
#